data_AF-A0A970Z7S6-F1
#
_entry.id   AF-A0A970Z7S6-F1
#
_cell.length_a   1.000
_cell.length_b   1.000
_cell.length_c   1.000
_cell.angle_alpha   90.00
_cell.angle_beta   90.00
_cell.angle_gamma   90.00
#
_symmetry.space_group_name_H-M   'P 1'
#
loop_
_entity.id
_entity.type
_entity.pdbx_description
1 polymer ?
#
loop_
_entity_poly.entity_id
_entity_poly.type
_entity_poly.pdbx_seq_one_letter_code
_entity_poly.pdbx_strand_id
1 'polypeptide(L)'
;MTVTVDLATARLLCGRVAAARSRLARLDARIHGGAEVIGSVTWVEAKAAAAGKAGNERLADRLDRRADRRAEVGERIRRAMTRLDRVDDTVCSAIRDAG
;
A
#
# COMPACT_ATOMS: atom_id res chain seq x y z
N MET A 1 19.11 16.41 14.38
CA MET A 1 20.07 15.91 13.38
C MET A 1 19.71 16.53 12.06
N THR A 2 20.61 17.32 11.47
CA THR A 2 20.39 17.97 10.17
C THR A 2 21.20 17.22 9.13
N VAL A 3 20.57 16.80 8.03
CA VAL A 3 21.24 16.15 6.90
C VAL A 3 21.28 17.14 5.75
N THR A 4 22.47 17.50 5.30
CA THR A 4 22.67 18.39 4.16
C THR A 4 22.83 17.53 2.90
N VAL A 5 22.01 17.80 1.88
CA VAL A 5 22.10 17.18 0.55
C VAL A 5 22.06 18.29 -0.51
N ASP A 6 22.64 18.03 -1.68
CA ASP A 6 22.53 18.97 -2.79
C ASP A 6 21.10 18.97 -3.39
N LEU A 7 20.76 20.05 -4.09
CA LEU A 7 19.43 20.27 -4.66
C LEU A 7 19.06 19.21 -5.72
N ALA A 8 20.02 18.72 -6.50
CA ALA A 8 19.76 17.71 -7.52
C ALA A 8 19.40 16.36 -6.88
N THR A 9 20.14 15.96 -5.84
CA THR A 9 19.83 14.78 -5.02
C THR A 9 18.47 14.93 -4.35
N ALA A 10 18.16 16.10 -3.79
CA ALA A 10 16.87 16.36 -3.16
C ALA A 10 15.70 16.23 -4.16
N ARG A 11 15.84 16.79 -5.37
CA ARG A 11 14.86 16.64 -6.46
C ARG A 11 14.68 15.19 -6.89
N LEU A 12 15.77 14.42 -7.01
CA LEU A 12 15.71 12.99 -7.34
C LEU A 12 14.93 12.20 -6.28
N LEU A 13 15.16 12.46 -5.01
CA LEU A 13 14.44 11.82 -3.90
C LEU A 13 12.96 12.16 -3.93
N CYS A 14 12.60 13.41 -4.22
CA CYS A 14 11.20 13.82 -4.38
C CYS A 14 10.50 13.12 -5.56
N GLY A 15 11.21 12.88 -6.67
CA GLY A 15 10.69 12.03 -7.76
C GLY A 15 10.37 10.60 -7.30
N ARG A 16 11.21 10.02 -6.43
CA ARG A 16 10.96 8.69 -5.85
C ARG A 16 9.78 8.68 -4.89
N VAL A 17 9.56 9.75 -4.13
CA VAL A 17 8.39 9.91 -3.25
C VAL A 17 7.10 9.86 -4.08
N ALA A 18 7.02 10.61 -5.17
CA ALA A 18 5.86 10.60 -6.06
C ALA A 18 5.58 9.20 -6.64
N ALA A 19 6.62 8.51 -7.13
CA ALA A 19 6.50 7.15 -7.65
C ALA A 19 6.04 6.16 -6.56
N ALA A 20 6.54 6.29 -5.34
CA ALA A 20 6.15 5.46 -4.21
C ALA A 20 4.68 5.70 -3.81
N ARG A 21 4.22 6.95 -3.76
CA ARG A 21 2.81 7.29 -3.48
C ARG A 21 1.87 6.64 -4.49
N SER A 22 2.15 6.78 -5.79
CA SER A 22 1.35 6.15 -6.85
C SER A 22 1.31 4.62 -6.75
N ARG A 23 2.45 3.99 -6.40
CA ARG A 23 2.51 2.53 -6.21
C ARG A 23 1.70 2.09 -4.99
N LEU A 24 1.81 2.79 -3.87
CA LEU A 24 1.09 2.47 -2.65
C LEU A 24 -0.42 2.68 -2.82
N ALA A 25 -0.84 3.76 -3.47
CA ALA A 25 -2.26 4.00 -3.77
C ALA A 25 -2.88 2.87 -4.61
N ARG A 26 -2.15 2.36 -5.62
CA ARG A 26 -2.60 1.20 -6.42
C ARG A 26 -2.69 -0.09 -5.60
N LEU A 27 -1.77 -0.29 -4.66
CA LEU A 27 -1.80 -1.46 -3.77
C LEU A 27 -2.94 -1.36 -2.77
N ASP A 28 -3.16 -0.17 -2.20
CA ASP A 28 -4.25 0.11 -1.28
C ASP A 28 -5.61 -0.13 -1.94
N ALA A 29 -5.82 0.45 -3.13
CA ALA A 29 -7.03 0.25 -3.92
C ALA A 29 -7.28 -1.22 -4.27
N ARG A 30 -6.22 -2.01 -4.53
CA ARG A 30 -6.37 -3.44 -4.77
C ARG A 30 -6.77 -4.20 -3.51
N ILE A 31 -6.13 -3.91 -2.38
CA ILE A 31 -6.40 -4.60 -1.10
C ILE A 31 -7.84 -4.37 -0.65
N HIS A 32 -8.33 -3.13 -0.77
CA HIS A 32 -9.68 -2.72 -0.37
C HIS A 32 -10.72 -2.82 -1.50
N GLY A 33 -10.37 -3.41 -2.65
CA GLY A 33 -11.31 -3.65 -3.74
C GLY A 33 -12.40 -4.67 -3.38
N GLY A 34 -13.43 -4.77 -4.22
CA GLY A 34 -14.50 -5.74 -4.07
C GLY A 34 -14.07 -7.18 -4.40
N ALA A 35 -15.00 -8.12 -4.31
CA ALA A 35 -14.75 -9.55 -4.52
C ALA A 35 -14.41 -9.89 -5.98
N GLU A 36 -14.67 -8.97 -6.91
CA GLU A 36 -14.27 -9.00 -8.32
C GLU A 36 -12.79 -8.64 -8.53
N VAL A 37 -12.17 -7.92 -7.59
CA VAL A 37 -10.77 -7.51 -7.68
C VAL A 37 -9.87 -8.63 -7.21
N ILE A 38 -9.19 -9.30 -8.16
CA ILE A 38 -8.31 -10.44 -7.85
C ILE A 38 -7.26 -10.05 -6.81
N GLY A 39 -7.30 -10.77 -5.68
CA GLY A 39 -6.37 -10.58 -4.58
C GLY A 39 -6.68 -9.39 -3.66
N SER A 40 -7.87 -8.79 -3.74
CA SER A 40 -8.42 -8.01 -2.63
C SER A 40 -8.66 -8.90 -1.41
N VAL A 41 -8.89 -8.29 -0.24
CA VAL A 41 -9.28 -9.03 0.98
C VAL A 41 -10.58 -9.80 0.72
N THR A 42 -11.59 -9.11 0.20
CA THR A 42 -12.91 -9.68 -0.10
C THR A 42 -12.86 -10.80 -1.15
N TRP A 43 -11.98 -10.72 -2.15
CA TRP A 43 -11.75 -11.82 -3.10
C TRP A 43 -11.16 -13.05 -2.41
N VAL A 44 -10.21 -12.86 -1.49
CA VAL A 44 -9.59 -13.98 -0.75
C VAL A 44 -10.60 -14.64 0.18
N GLU A 45 -11.41 -13.84 0.90
CA GLU A 45 -12.49 -14.32 1.76
C GLU A 45 -13.54 -15.12 0.96
N ALA A 46 -13.94 -14.62 -0.21
CA ALA A 46 -14.86 -15.34 -1.10
C ALA A 46 -14.29 -16.69 -1.54
N LYS A 47 -12.99 -16.77 -1.80
CA LYS A 47 -12.31 -18.05 -2.12
C LYS A 47 -12.21 -18.97 -0.91
N ALA A 48 -12.00 -18.43 0.30
CA ALA A 48 -12.00 -19.22 1.52
C ALA A 48 -13.39 -19.86 1.77
N ALA A 49 -14.45 -19.05 1.67
CA ALA A 49 -15.82 -19.52 1.79
C ALA A 49 -16.17 -20.60 0.74
N ALA A 50 -15.73 -20.42 -0.51
CA ALA A 50 -15.91 -21.43 -1.56
C ALA A 50 -15.17 -22.74 -1.25
N ALA A 51 -13.94 -22.66 -0.72
CA ALA A 51 -13.18 -23.83 -0.31
C ALA A 51 -13.86 -24.58 0.86
N GLY A 52 -14.38 -23.85 1.85
CA GLY A 52 -15.14 -24.42 2.96
C GLY A 52 -16.42 -25.13 2.49
N LYS A 53 -17.19 -24.51 1.60
CA LYS A 53 -18.38 -25.13 0.98
C LYS A 53 -18.06 -26.40 0.19
N ALA A 54 -16.84 -26.51 -0.35
CA ALA A 54 -16.36 -27.69 -1.04
C ALA A 54 -15.70 -28.73 -0.12
N GLY A 55 -15.76 -28.56 1.20
CA GLY A 55 -15.16 -29.47 2.19
C GLY A 55 -13.62 -29.37 2.31
N ASN A 56 -13.00 -28.36 1.71
CA ASN A 56 -11.55 -28.17 1.73
C ASN A 56 -11.13 -27.24 2.89
N GLU A 57 -11.38 -27.66 4.13
CA GLU A 57 -11.14 -26.85 5.34
C GLU A 57 -9.72 -26.30 5.44
N ARG A 58 -8.70 -27.14 5.20
CA ARG A 58 -7.29 -26.71 5.20
C ARG A 58 -6.99 -25.60 4.20
N LEU A 59 -7.69 -25.57 3.06
CA LEU A 59 -7.53 -24.51 2.07
C LEU A 59 -8.26 -23.23 2.51
N ALA A 60 -9.48 -23.37 3.04
CA ALA A 60 -10.23 -22.26 3.61
C ALA A 60 -9.40 -21.52 4.68
N ASP A 61 -8.88 -22.26 5.67
CA ASP A 61 -8.04 -21.72 6.74
C ASP A 61 -6.79 -20.98 6.23
N ARG A 62 -6.14 -21.50 5.18
CA ARG A 62 -4.96 -20.86 4.58
C ARG A 62 -5.33 -19.55 3.89
N LEU A 63 -6.51 -19.50 3.28
CA LEU A 63 -7.02 -18.32 2.60
C LEU A 63 -7.48 -17.28 3.62
N ASP A 64 -8.15 -17.68 4.70
CA ASP A 64 -8.54 -16.76 5.79
C ASP A 64 -7.30 -16.10 6.41
N ARG A 65 -6.30 -16.90 6.81
CA ARG A 65 -5.02 -16.33 7.29
C ARG A 65 -4.34 -15.42 6.26
N ARG A 66 -4.59 -15.62 4.97
CA ARG A 66 -4.06 -14.74 3.91
C ARG A 66 -4.86 -13.45 3.80
N ALA A 67 -6.17 -13.47 4.01
CA ALA A 67 -7.02 -12.29 4.09
C ALA A 67 -6.57 -11.41 5.27
N ASP A 68 -6.36 -12.00 6.45
CA ASP A 68 -5.87 -11.29 7.65
C ASP A 68 -4.55 -10.56 7.38
N ARG A 69 -3.54 -11.28 6.88
CA ARG A 69 -2.25 -10.68 6.53
C ARG A 69 -2.38 -9.57 5.49
N ARG A 70 -3.33 -9.66 4.57
CA ARG A 70 -3.56 -8.60 3.57
C ARG A 70 -4.19 -7.37 4.20
N ALA A 71 -5.14 -7.52 5.11
CA ALA A 71 -5.71 -6.41 5.86
C ALA A 71 -4.63 -5.68 6.67
N GLU A 72 -3.76 -6.42 7.38
CA GLU A 72 -2.62 -5.85 8.11
C GLU A 72 -1.64 -5.09 7.20
N VAL A 73 -1.36 -5.65 6.02
CA VAL A 73 -0.52 -4.97 5.01
C VAL A 73 -1.20 -3.71 4.49
N GLY A 74 -2.52 -3.71 4.31
CA GLY A 74 -3.30 -2.52 3.95
C GLY A 74 -3.11 -1.39 4.96
N GLU A 75 -3.21 -1.69 6.26
CA GLU A 75 -2.97 -0.71 7.32
C GLU A 75 -1.54 -0.15 7.31
N ARG A 76 -0.53 -1.00 7.05
CA ARG A 76 0.86 -0.55 6.88
C ARG A 76 1.04 0.34 5.66
N ILE A 77 0.35 0.05 4.56
CA ILE A 77 0.39 0.84 3.33
C ILE A 77 -0.20 2.22 3.59
N ARG A 78 -1.38 2.32 4.24
CA ARG A 78 -1.99 3.61 4.59
C ARG A 78 -1.08 4.45 5.47
N ARG A 79 -0.46 3.85 6.50
CA ARG A 79 0.54 4.56 7.33
C ARG A 79 1.75 5.04 6.53
N ALA A 80 2.24 4.24 5.57
CA ALA A 80 3.35 4.63 4.71
C ALA A 80 2.95 5.78 3.76
N MET A 81 1.72 5.77 3.23
CA MET A 81 1.19 6.88 2.44
C MET A 81 1.17 8.17 3.24
N THR A 82 0.62 8.17 4.47
CA THR A 82 0.64 9.35 5.34
C THR A 82 2.05 9.91 5.58
N ARG A 83 3.05 9.03 5.74
CA ARG A 83 4.45 9.45 5.89
C ARG A 83 5.00 10.09 4.62
N LEU A 84 4.66 9.56 3.44
CA LEU A 84 5.06 10.13 2.16
C LEU A 84 4.35 11.45 1.86
N ASP A 85 3.07 11.55 2.21
CA ASP A 85 2.30 12.79 2.09
C ASP A 85 2.97 13.90 2.91
N ARG A 86 3.34 13.59 4.16
CA ARG A 86 4.09 14.54 5.01
C ARG A 86 5.41 14.96 4.39
N VAL A 87 6.18 14.04 3.80
CA VAL A 87 7.45 14.38 3.13
C VAL A 87 7.20 15.27 1.91
N ASP A 88 6.15 14.99 1.13
CA ASP A 88 5.80 15.80 -0.02
C ASP A 88 5.40 17.23 0.41
N ASP A 89 4.57 17.34 1.43
CA ASP A 89 4.04 18.61 1.93
C ASP A 89 5.09 19.50 2.61
N THR A 90 6.07 18.90 3.30
CA THR A 90 7.07 19.67 4.07
C THR A 90 8.40 19.85 3.37
N VAL A 91 8.78 18.95 2.46
CA VAL A 91 10.11 18.95 1.82
C VAL A 91 9.98 19.16 0.32
N CYS A 92 9.20 18.33 -0.37
CA CYS A 92 9.18 18.34 -1.82
C CYS A 92 8.43 19.54 -2.42
N SER A 93 7.37 20.02 -1.77
CA SER A 93 6.70 21.29 -2.08
C SER A 93 7.69 22.45 -1.98
N ALA A 94 8.39 22.58 -0.85
CA ALA A 94 9.37 23.64 -0.61
C ALA A 94 10.52 23.63 -1.64
N ILE A 95 11.01 22.45 -2.04
CA ILE A 95 12.03 22.31 -3.10
C ILE A 95 11.49 22.72 -4.48
N ARG A 96 10.20 22.50 -4.73
CA ARG A 96 9.54 22.86 -6.00
C ARG A 96 9.31 24.37 -6.09
N ASP A 97 8.98 25.00 -4.96
CA ASP A 97 8.70 26.44 -4.87
C ASP A 97 9.98 27.28 -4.78
N ALA A 98 11.09 26.69 -4.32
CA ALA A 98 12.43 27.30 -4.31
C ALA A 98 13.10 27.34 -5.70
N GLY A 99 12.30 27.46 -6.76
CA GLY A 99 12.73 27.55 -8.16
C GLY A 99 13.80 28.62 -8.38
#